data_AF-A0A6P6W2Y5-F1
#
_entry.id   AF-A0A6P6W2Y5-F1
#
_cell.length_a   1.000
_cell.length_b   1.000
_cell.length_c   1.000
_cell.angle_alpha   90.00
_cell.angle_beta   90.00
_cell.angle_gamma   90.00
#
_symmetry.space_group_name_H-M   'P 1'
#
loop_
_entity.id
_entity.type
_entity.pdbx_description
1 polymer ?
#
loop_
_entity_poly.entity_id
_entity_poly.type
_entity_poly.pdbx_seq_one_letter_code
_entity_poly.pdbx_strand_id
1 'polypeptide(L)'
;MPIIWEPSLIEELRDVEVVDVSCGLDHSLVLCGDGTLLSSGSNVYGQLGRVNQDSGMHPVDIKFRPLSIASGMGHSFAVCQNHASDVTEDSPIVVSWGWNHNSQLGRNGPANIPLVVEALSSETPITVSGGRAHSMAITARKELWTWGCGRNGRLGLGSSADEPEPMVVEDLEGCEVMEAVSGFDHSLVLIGE
;
A
#
# COMPACT_ATOMS: atom_id res chain seq x y z
N MET A 1 26.09 7.12 9.66
CA MET A 1 25.88 8.52 9.23
C MET A 1 25.53 9.37 10.45
N PRO A 2 25.96 10.64 10.52
CA PRO A 2 25.47 11.57 11.54
C PRO A 2 23.96 11.78 11.38
N ILE A 3 23.25 12.01 12.48
CA ILE A 3 21.83 12.41 12.44
C ILE A 3 21.79 13.84 11.89
N ILE A 4 21.10 14.02 10.76
CA ILE A 4 20.84 15.32 10.16
C ILE A 4 19.48 15.80 10.68
N TRP A 5 19.44 17.00 11.26
CA TRP A 5 18.22 17.56 11.89
C TRP A 5 17.51 18.59 11.01
N GLU A 6 18.12 18.97 9.89
CA GLU A 6 17.56 19.92 8.93
C GLU A 6 17.13 19.19 7.64
N PRO A 7 16.14 19.71 6.90
CA PRO A 7 15.82 19.18 5.58
C PRO A 7 17.06 19.19 4.69
N SER A 8 17.44 18.03 4.18
CA SER A 8 18.60 17.84 3.31
C SER A 8 18.21 17.15 2.02
N LEU A 9 18.88 17.53 0.92
CA LEU A 9 18.74 16.81 -0.35
C LEU A 9 19.20 15.36 -0.19
N ILE A 10 18.39 14.42 -0.69
CA ILE A 10 18.82 13.04 -0.88
C ILE A 10 19.63 13.03 -2.18
N GLU A 11 20.95 12.94 -2.07
CA GLU A 11 21.88 13.07 -3.20
C GLU A 11 21.63 12.01 -4.28
N GLU A 12 21.19 10.81 -3.88
CA GLU A 12 20.78 9.71 -4.77
C GLU A 12 19.58 10.08 -5.66
N LEU A 13 18.81 11.10 -5.30
CA LEU A 13 17.62 11.56 -6.03
C LEU A 13 17.82 12.93 -6.71
N ARG A 14 19.02 13.52 -6.71
CA ARG A 14 19.26 14.90 -7.19
C ARG A 14 18.72 15.16 -8.60
N ASP A 15 18.89 14.21 -9.50
CA ASP A 15 18.53 14.33 -10.92
C ASP A 15 17.38 13.38 -11.30
N VAL A 16 16.62 12.91 -10.31
CA VAL A 16 15.47 12.02 -10.48
C VAL A 16 14.18 12.83 -10.36
N GLU A 17 13.30 12.71 -11.36
CA GLU A 17 11.94 13.24 -11.23
C GLU A 17 11.17 12.38 -10.22
N VAL A 18 10.85 12.95 -9.06
CA VAL A 18 10.03 12.29 -8.03
C VAL A 18 8.58 12.70 -8.22
N VAL A 19 7.68 11.73 -8.36
CA VAL A 19 6.25 11.96 -8.59
C VAL A 19 5.37 11.59 -7.40
N ASP A 20 5.84 10.69 -6.53
CA ASP A 20 5.13 10.31 -5.31
C ASP A 20 6.10 9.86 -4.22
N VAL A 21 5.74 10.06 -2.95
CA VAL A 21 6.51 9.64 -1.78
C VAL A 21 5.58 9.10 -0.71
N SER A 22 6.00 8.03 -0.05
CA SER A 22 5.27 7.47 1.09
C SER A 22 6.23 7.03 2.18
N CYS A 23 5.84 7.24 3.43
CA CYS A 23 6.64 6.91 4.60
C CYS A 23 5.85 5.99 5.54
N GLY A 24 6.44 4.83 5.85
CA GLY A 24 5.99 4.03 6.99
C GLY A 24 6.67 4.48 8.28
N LEU A 25 6.76 3.59 9.27
CA LEU A 25 7.39 3.91 10.55
C LEU A 25 8.90 4.17 10.39
N ASP A 26 9.59 3.22 9.77
CA ASP A 26 11.04 3.22 9.64
C ASP A 26 11.51 2.97 8.20
N HIS A 27 10.62 3.15 7.20
CA HIS A 27 10.95 2.98 5.79
C HIS A 27 10.28 4.06 4.94
N SER A 28 10.87 4.33 3.78
CA SER A 28 10.34 5.27 2.80
C SER A 28 10.28 4.60 1.42
N LEU A 29 9.30 5.02 0.64
CA LEU A 29 9.09 4.67 -0.75
C LEU A 29 9.11 5.96 -1.59
N VAL A 30 9.71 5.89 -2.77
CA VAL A 30 9.77 6.98 -3.73
C VAL A 30 9.41 6.45 -5.10
N LEU A 31 8.37 7.00 -5.71
CA LEU A 31 8.02 6.72 -7.10
C LEU A 31 8.64 7.80 -7.99
N CYS A 32 9.38 7.35 -9.00
CA CYS A 32 10.04 8.21 -9.97
C CYS A 32 9.18 8.36 -11.23
N GLY A 33 9.36 9.45 -11.98
CA GLY A 33 8.59 9.77 -13.19
C GLY A 33 8.75 8.76 -14.33
N ASP A 34 9.85 8.01 -14.34
CA ASP A 34 10.07 6.90 -15.28
C ASP A 34 9.35 5.60 -14.88
N GLY A 35 8.68 5.57 -13.73
CA GLY A 35 8.01 4.40 -13.16
C GLY A 35 8.90 3.56 -12.23
N THR A 36 10.15 3.97 -11.97
CA THR A 36 11.01 3.29 -10.99
C THR A 36 10.49 3.52 -9.58
N LEU A 37 10.29 2.43 -8.83
CA LEU A 37 9.98 2.48 -7.40
C LEU A 37 11.24 2.21 -6.58
N LEU A 38 11.61 3.15 -5.74
CA LEU A 38 12.73 3.06 -4.81
C LEU A 38 12.23 2.89 -3.38
N SER A 39 13.04 2.22 -2.55
CA SER A 39 12.78 2.09 -1.12
C SER A 39 14.04 2.35 -0.29
N SER A 40 13.90 2.73 0.97
CA SER A 40 15.04 2.90 1.90
C SER A 40 14.61 2.68 3.35
N GLY A 41 15.59 2.49 4.24
CA GLY A 41 15.37 2.38 5.68
C GLY A 41 15.37 0.92 6.19
N SER A 42 14.50 0.63 7.14
CA SER A 42 14.38 -0.68 7.78
C SER A 42 13.78 -1.73 6.84
N ASN A 43 14.35 -2.94 6.86
CA ASN A 43 13.85 -4.09 6.12
C ASN A 43 13.50 -5.29 7.03
N VAL A 44 13.28 -5.06 8.32
CA VAL A 44 13.04 -6.13 9.31
C VAL A 44 11.87 -7.06 8.93
N TYR A 45 10.87 -6.53 8.22
CA TYR A 45 9.69 -7.26 7.77
C TYR A 45 9.67 -7.53 6.26
N GLY A 46 10.75 -7.18 5.55
CA GLY A 46 10.77 -7.23 4.09
C GLY A 46 10.06 -6.05 3.41
N GLN A 47 9.77 -4.97 4.13
CA GLN A 47 9.03 -3.81 3.63
C GLN A 47 9.76 -2.99 2.56
N LEU A 48 11.04 -3.26 2.32
CA LEU A 48 11.74 -2.68 1.17
C LEU A 48 11.45 -3.41 -0.14
N GLY A 49 10.86 -4.62 -0.08
CA GLY A 49 10.39 -5.35 -1.26
C GLY A 49 11.49 -5.76 -2.23
N ARG A 50 12.70 -5.99 -1.72
CA ARG A 50 13.89 -6.29 -2.53
C ARG A 50 14.87 -7.22 -1.83
N VAL A 51 15.71 -7.91 -2.61
CA VAL A 51 16.76 -8.79 -2.10
C VAL A 51 17.88 -8.00 -1.41
N ASN A 52 18.23 -6.82 -1.93
CA ASN A 52 19.26 -5.97 -1.33
C ASN A 52 18.78 -5.37 0.00
N GLN A 53 19.45 -5.71 1.09
CA GLN A 53 19.10 -5.26 2.45
C GLN A 53 19.83 -3.99 2.90
N ASP A 54 20.61 -3.35 2.02
CA ASP A 54 21.21 -2.05 2.30
C ASP A 54 20.12 -1.00 2.62
N SER A 55 20.42 -0.12 3.57
CA SER A 55 19.46 0.89 4.05
C SER A 55 19.28 2.07 3.09
N GLY A 56 20.12 2.21 2.07
CA GLY A 56 20.07 3.28 1.09
C GLY A 56 18.87 3.21 0.15
N MET A 57 18.74 4.22 -0.70
CA MET A 57 17.67 4.32 -1.70
C MET A 57 18.01 3.44 -2.91
N HIS A 58 17.33 2.30 -3.06
CA HIS A 58 17.53 1.36 -4.18
C HIS A 58 16.20 0.88 -4.76
N PRO A 59 16.20 0.32 -5.98
CA PRO A 59 14.98 -0.21 -6.60
C PRO A 59 14.31 -1.33 -5.79
N VAL A 60 12.98 -1.33 -5.83
CA VAL A 60 12.12 -2.42 -5.36
C VAL A 60 12.04 -3.49 -6.45
N ASP A 61 12.08 -4.78 -6.07
CA ASP A 61 11.99 -5.92 -7.00
C ASP A 61 10.52 -6.17 -7.43
N ILE A 62 9.90 -5.16 -8.05
CA ILE A 62 8.51 -5.19 -8.50
C ILE A 62 8.42 -5.47 -10.00
N LYS A 63 7.50 -6.35 -10.39
CA LYS A 63 7.29 -6.75 -11.81
C LYS A 63 6.26 -5.91 -12.55
N PHE A 64 5.56 -5.04 -11.83
CA PHE A 64 4.46 -4.25 -12.32
C PHE A 64 4.86 -2.78 -12.36
N ARG A 65 4.23 -1.99 -13.24
CA ARG A 65 4.48 -0.55 -13.33
C ARG A 65 3.64 0.20 -12.28
N PRO A 66 4.24 0.81 -11.25
CA PRO A 66 3.50 1.54 -10.23
C PRO A 66 2.91 2.85 -10.80
N LEU A 67 1.71 3.18 -10.33
CA LEU A 67 0.97 4.40 -10.65
C LEU A 67 0.89 5.31 -9.41
N SER A 68 0.77 4.72 -8.23
CA SER A 68 0.80 5.41 -6.93
C SER A 68 1.31 4.46 -5.85
N ILE A 69 1.75 5.02 -4.72
CA ILE A 69 2.30 4.26 -3.60
C ILE A 69 1.67 4.63 -2.27
N ALA A 70 1.69 3.69 -1.34
CA ALA A 70 1.32 3.95 0.05
C ALA A 70 2.13 3.07 1.00
N SER A 71 2.09 3.41 2.28
CA SER A 71 2.77 2.68 3.33
C SER A 71 1.93 2.65 4.58
N GLY A 72 1.89 1.50 5.24
CA GLY A 72 1.52 1.40 6.65
C GLY A 72 2.76 1.39 7.54
N MET A 73 2.57 1.04 8.81
CA MET A 73 3.67 1.09 9.79
C MET A 73 4.88 0.24 9.37
N GLY A 74 4.64 -0.97 8.87
CA GLY A 74 5.69 -1.90 8.48
C GLY A 74 5.44 -2.61 7.15
N HIS A 75 4.47 -2.16 6.36
CA HIS A 75 4.09 -2.76 5.09
C HIS A 75 3.87 -1.67 4.05
N SER A 76 3.88 -2.07 2.79
CA SER A 76 3.99 -1.18 1.64
C SER A 76 3.01 -1.60 0.57
N PHE A 77 2.56 -0.63 -0.22
CA PHE A 77 1.65 -0.83 -1.34
C PHE A 77 2.11 -0.07 -2.57
N ALA A 78 1.71 -0.62 -3.72
CA ALA A 78 1.64 0.11 -4.97
C ALA A 78 0.31 -0.23 -5.66
N VAL A 79 -0.37 0.79 -6.19
CA VAL A 79 -1.37 0.56 -7.25
C VAL A 79 -0.59 0.54 -8.55
N CYS A 80 -0.70 -0.54 -9.31
CA CYS A 80 0.09 -0.76 -10.52
C CYS A 80 -0.81 -0.93 -11.74
N GLN A 81 -0.30 -0.57 -12.92
CA GLN A 81 -0.90 -0.96 -14.18
C GLN A 81 -0.77 -2.48 -14.36
N ASN A 82 -1.88 -3.14 -14.67
CA ASN A 82 -1.86 -4.55 -15.04
C ASN A 82 -1.43 -4.68 -16.50
N HIS A 83 -0.32 -5.38 -16.75
CA HIS A 83 0.17 -5.69 -18.10
C HIS A 83 0.00 -7.18 -18.43
N ALA A 84 -0.95 -7.87 -17.80
CA ALA A 84 -1.29 -9.24 -18.17
C ALA A 84 -1.80 -9.25 -19.61
N SER A 85 -1.06 -9.92 -20.50
CA SER A 85 -1.28 -9.96 -21.96
C SER A 85 -2.61 -10.57 -22.42
N ASP A 86 -3.48 -11.00 -21.50
CA ASP A 86 -4.70 -11.79 -21.76
C ASP A 86 -6.00 -11.16 -21.22
N VAL A 87 -5.98 -9.96 -20.63
CA VAL A 87 -7.20 -9.30 -20.12
C VAL A 87 -7.59 -8.13 -21.02
N THR A 88 -8.87 -8.08 -21.40
CA THR A 88 -9.45 -7.06 -22.29
C THR A 88 -9.60 -5.67 -21.68
N GLU A 89 -9.24 -5.47 -20.41
CA GLU A 89 -9.21 -4.18 -19.73
C GLU A 89 -7.95 -4.06 -18.86
N ASP A 90 -7.13 -3.04 -19.11
CA ASP A 90 -5.93 -2.66 -18.35
C ASP A 90 -6.32 -2.08 -16.96
N SER A 91 -7.10 -2.80 -16.17
CA SER A 91 -7.52 -2.33 -14.85
C SER A 91 -6.34 -2.35 -13.87
N PRO A 92 -6.15 -1.30 -13.04
CA PRO A 92 -5.11 -1.31 -12.03
C PRO A 92 -5.27 -2.46 -11.04
N ILE A 93 -4.17 -2.83 -10.40
CA ILE A 93 -4.08 -3.87 -9.37
C ILE A 93 -3.39 -3.33 -8.13
N VAL A 94 -3.71 -3.88 -6.96
CA VAL A 94 -2.96 -3.60 -5.72
C VAL A 94 -1.85 -4.63 -5.57
N VAL A 95 -0.64 -4.15 -5.34
CA VAL A 95 0.53 -4.97 -4.96
C VAL A 95 0.92 -4.60 -3.55
N SER A 96 1.12 -5.59 -2.68
CA SER A 96 1.49 -5.39 -1.28
C SER A 96 2.72 -6.19 -0.88
N TRP A 97 3.49 -5.72 0.10
CA TRP A 97 4.63 -6.43 0.71
C TRP A 97 5.00 -5.86 2.10
N GLY A 98 5.84 -6.56 2.84
CA GLY A 98 6.31 -6.19 4.18
C GLY A 98 5.59 -6.91 5.31
N TRP A 99 5.40 -6.24 6.44
CA TRP A 99 4.85 -6.81 7.66
C TRP A 99 3.46 -7.42 7.45
N ASN A 100 3.26 -8.68 7.88
CA ASN A 100 1.99 -9.41 7.67
C ASN A 100 1.52 -10.23 8.88
N HIS A 101 1.92 -9.88 10.10
CA HIS A 101 1.54 -10.68 11.28
C HIS A 101 0.04 -10.63 11.63
N ASN A 102 -0.69 -9.65 11.11
CA ASN A 102 -2.14 -9.50 11.26
C ASN A 102 -2.85 -9.46 9.90
N SER A 103 -2.28 -10.11 8.89
CA SER A 103 -2.86 -10.21 7.54
C SER A 103 -3.04 -8.88 6.79
N GLN A 104 -2.36 -7.81 7.21
CA GLN A 104 -2.46 -6.49 6.57
C GLN A 104 -2.00 -6.45 5.09
N LEU A 105 -1.37 -7.50 4.56
CA LEU A 105 -1.09 -7.61 3.13
C LEU A 105 -2.31 -8.02 2.30
N GLY A 106 -3.33 -8.65 2.91
CA GLY A 106 -4.58 -9.03 2.23
C GLY A 106 -4.43 -10.16 1.22
N ARG A 107 -3.32 -10.89 1.29
CA ARG A 107 -2.95 -11.92 0.31
C ARG A 107 -2.08 -13.00 0.93
N ASN A 108 -2.06 -14.14 0.25
CA ASN A 108 -1.16 -15.24 0.56
C ASN A 108 0.25 -15.03 -0.03
N GLY A 109 1.17 -15.91 0.36
CA GLY A 109 2.54 -15.97 -0.17
C GLY A 109 3.57 -15.17 0.62
N PRO A 110 4.83 -15.11 0.14
CA PRO A 110 5.92 -14.44 0.84
C PRO A 110 5.65 -12.95 1.08
N ALA A 111 5.91 -12.54 2.31
CA ALA A 111 5.71 -11.17 2.79
C ALA A 111 6.73 -10.19 2.20
N ASN A 112 7.98 -10.62 2.03
CA ASN A 112 9.11 -9.80 1.57
C ASN A 112 9.18 -9.59 0.05
N ILE A 113 8.19 -10.08 -0.70
CA ILE A 113 8.13 -9.99 -2.17
C ILE A 113 6.87 -9.20 -2.53
N PRO A 114 6.96 -8.15 -3.38
CA PRO A 114 5.79 -7.48 -3.95
C PRO A 114 4.93 -8.48 -4.74
N LEU A 115 3.71 -8.75 -4.26
CA LEU A 115 2.75 -9.63 -4.94
C LEU A 115 1.35 -9.00 -4.95
N VAL A 116 0.54 -9.46 -5.89
CA VAL A 116 -0.83 -8.98 -6.13
C VAL A 116 -1.75 -9.36 -4.97
N VAL A 117 -2.65 -8.45 -4.62
CA VAL A 117 -3.80 -8.71 -3.76
C VAL A 117 -4.93 -9.23 -4.63
N GLU A 118 -4.93 -10.54 -4.88
CA GLU A 118 -5.79 -11.19 -5.88
C GLU A 118 -7.29 -10.96 -5.65
N ALA A 119 -7.71 -10.81 -4.39
CA ALA A 119 -9.10 -10.52 -4.03
C ALA A 119 -9.62 -9.18 -4.57
N LEU A 120 -8.73 -8.26 -4.97
CA LEU A 120 -9.09 -6.96 -5.56
C LEU A 120 -8.92 -6.92 -7.09
N SER A 121 -8.49 -8.01 -7.72
CA SER A 121 -8.18 -8.04 -9.16
C SER A 121 -9.41 -7.77 -10.05
N SER A 122 -10.63 -7.99 -9.55
CA SER A 122 -11.89 -7.66 -10.24
C SER A 122 -12.41 -6.25 -9.97
N GLU A 123 -11.77 -5.49 -9.08
CA GLU A 123 -12.40 -4.32 -8.44
C GLU A 123 -11.90 -2.96 -8.94
N THR A 124 -10.91 -2.91 -9.83
CA THR A 124 -10.31 -1.67 -10.34
C THR A 124 -9.96 -0.67 -9.20
N PRO A 125 -8.94 -0.97 -8.37
CA PRO A 125 -8.53 -0.14 -7.25
C PRO A 125 -7.97 1.22 -7.72
N ILE A 126 -8.32 2.30 -7.03
CA ILE A 126 -7.87 3.67 -7.34
C ILE A 126 -6.89 4.21 -6.29
N THR A 127 -7.12 3.89 -5.02
CA THR A 127 -6.29 4.34 -3.90
C THR A 127 -6.16 3.24 -2.86
N VAL A 128 -5.08 3.31 -2.09
CA VAL A 128 -4.77 2.38 -1.01
C VAL A 128 -4.24 3.14 0.19
N SER A 129 -4.51 2.63 1.39
CA SER A 129 -4.03 3.21 2.64
C SER A 129 -3.64 2.09 3.60
N GLY A 130 -2.52 2.26 4.31
CA GLY A 130 -2.01 1.33 5.31
C GLY A 130 -1.99 1.97 6.69
N GLY A 131 -2.60 1.31 7.68
CA GLY A 131 -2.48 1.69 9.09
C GLY A 131 -1.33 0.97 9.76
N ARG A 132 -1.43 0.75 11.08
CA ARG A 132 -0.46 -0.12 11.78
C ARG A 132 -0.53 -1.56 11.26
N ALA A 133 -1.71 -2.14 11.36
CA ALA A 133 -1.95 -3.57 11.18
C ALA A 133 -3.22 -3.84 10.37
N HIS A 134 -3.76 -2.85 9.69
CA HIS A 134 -4.91 -2.96 8.80
C HIS A 134 -4.68 -2.08 7.58
N SER A 135 -5.47 -2.32 6.56
CA SER A 135 -5.29 -1.74 5.24
C SER A 135 -6.64 -1.50 4.59
N MET A 136 -6.67 -0.57 3.65
CA MET A 136 -7.88 -0.13 2.98
C MET A 136 -7.59 0.13 1.50
N ALA A 137 -8.59 -0.08 0.66
CA ALA A 137 -8.57 0.32 -0.74
C ALA A 137 -9.91 0.93 -1.14
N ILE A 138 -9.88 1.94 -2.02
CA ILE A 138 -11.07 2.44 -2.71
C ILE A 138 -11.03 1.95 -4.14
N THR A 139 -12.19 1.56 -4.66
CA THR A 139 -12.37 1.09 -6.04
C THR A 139 -12.92 2.18 -6.95
N ALA A 140 -12.84 1.98 -8.27
CA ALA A 140 -13.51 2.85 -9.24
C ALA A 140 -15.04 2.91 -9.04
N ARG A 141 -15.62 1.88 -8.40
CA ARG A 141 -17.04 1.83 -8.01
C ARG A 141 -17.36 2.64 -6.75
N LYS A 142 -16.39 3.38 -6.20
CA LYS A 142 -16.52 4.18 -4.97
C LYS A 142 -16.86 3.33 -3.74
N GLU A 143 -16.45 2.06 -3.76
CA GLU A 143 -16.60 1.14 -2.62
C GLU A 143 -15.33 1.15 -1.77
N LEU A 144 -15.50 0.98 -0.46
CA LEU A 144 -14.40 0.82 0.48
C LEU A 144 -14.19 -0.66 0.80
N TRP A 145 -12.96 -1.12 0.61
CA TRP A 145 -12.51 -2.44 1.00
C TRP A 145 -11.51 -2.33 2.14
N THR A 146 -11.60 -3.21 3.13
CA THR A 146 -10.69 -3.23 4.30
C THR A 146 -10.24 -4.64 4.62
N TRP A 147 -9.04 -4.78 5.19
CA TRP A 147 -8.51 -6.07 5.66
C TRP A 147 -7.42 -5.89 6.72
N GLY A 148 -7.02 -7.00 7.31
CA GLY A 148 -6.01 -7.10 8.36
C GLY A 148 -6.63 -7.17 9.76
N CYS A 149 -6.05 -6.46 10.72
CA CYS A 149 -6.48 -6.52 12.11
C CYS A 149 -7.85 -5.86 12.34
N GLY A 150 -8.80 -6.59 12.92
CA GLY A 150 -10.13 -6.11 13.27
C GLY A 150 -10.24 -5.37 14.59
N ARG A 151 -9.22 -5.51 15.45
CA ARG A 151 -9.28 -5.04 16.84
C ARG A 151 -9.72 -3.58 16.96
N ASN A 152 -10.67 -3.31 17.86
CA ASN A 152 -11.32 -2.01 18.06
C ASN A 152 -12.31 -1.62 16.94
N GLY A 153 -12.71 -2.55 16.07
CA GLY A 153 -13.63 -2.28 14.97
C GLY A 153 -13.03 -1.46 13.83
N ARG A 154 -11.70 -1.38 13.72
CA ARG A 154 -11.01 -0.49 12.77
C ARG A 154 -11.27 -0.78 11.29
N LEU A 155 -11.73 -2.00 10.99
CA LEU A 155 -12.13 -2.39 9.64
C LEU A 155 -13.51 -1.84 9.26
N GLY A 156 -14.33 -1.43 10.23
CA GLY A 156 -15.69 -0.95 9.96
C GLY A 156 -16.70 -2.04 9.61
N LEU A 157 -16.34 -3.32 9.77
CA LEU A 157 -17.17 -4.48 9.40
C LEU A 157 -18.15 -4.93 10.51
N GLY A 158 -18.52 -4.03 11.43
CA GLY A 158 -19.38 -4.35 12.57
C GLY A 158 -18.80 -5.38 13.57
N SER A 159 -17.52 -5.73 13.44
CA SER A 159 -16.84 -6.80 14.18
C SER A 159 -15.43 -6.39 14.60
N SER A 160 -14.83 -7.13 15.54
CA SER A 160 -13.41 -7.01 15.91
C SER A 160 -12.55 -8.18 15.40
N ALA A 161 -13.10 -9.01 14.50
CA ALA A 161 -12.38 -10.12 13.89
C ALA A 161 -11.35 -9.63 12.86
N ASP A 162 -10.19 -10.28 12.83
CA ASP A 162 -9.19 -10.02 11.79
C ASP A 162 -9.65 -10.63 10.47
N GLU A 163 -9.50 -9.90 9.36
CA GLU A 163 -9.86 -10.35 8.03
C GLU A 163 -8.60 -10.60 7.19
N PRO A 164 -8.35 -11.83 6.72
CA PRO A 164 -7.13 -12.16 6.00
C PRO A 164 -7.10 -11.64 4.56
N GLU A 165 -8.27 -11.33 4.01
CA GLU A 165 -8.47 -10.87 2.64
C GLU A 165 -9.36 -9.61 2.65
N PRO A 166 -9.24 -8.74 1.64
CA PRO A 166 -10.12 -7.59 1.41
C PRO A 166 -11.60 -7.95 1.54
N MET A 167 -12.30 -7.20 2.39
CA MET A 167 -13.75 -7.27 2.57
C MET A 167 -14.37 -5.90 2.32
N VAL A 168 -15.46 -5.86 1.56
CA VAL A 168 -16.23 -4.64 1.33
C VAL A 168 -16.92 -4.20 2.63
N VAL A 169 -16.94 -2.89 2.89
CA VAL A 169 -17.66 -2.29 4.02
C VAL A 169 -19.10 -2.04 3.61
N GLU A 170 -19.96 -3.05 3.79
CA GLU A 170 -21.38 -3.02 3.37
C GLU A 170 -22.19 -1.90 4.03
N ASP A 171 -21.81 -1.45 5.23
CA ASP A 171 -22.47 -0.34 5.93
C ASP A 171 -22.36 1.01 5.18
N LEU A 172 -21.50 1.09 4.15
CA LEU A 172 -21.36 2.25 3.25
C LEU A 172 -22.07 2.06 1.90
N GLU A 173 -22.87 1.00 1.73
CA GLU A 173 -23.64 0.79 0.50
C GLU A 173 -24.55 2.00 0.20
N GLY A 174 -24.50 2.48 -1.04
CA GLY A 174 -25.24 3.66 -1.48
C GLY A 174 -24.56 5.00 -1.18
N CYS A 175 -23.41 5.01 -0.48
CA CYS A 175 -22.56 6.19 -0.37
C CYS A 175 -21.45 6.15 -1.42
N GLU A 176 -20.99 7.31 -1.90
CA GLU A 176 -19.78 7.40 -2.73
C GLU A 176 -18.55 7.62 -1.85
N VAL A 177 -17.69 6.62 -1.67
CA VAL A 177 -16.45 6.80 -0.90
C VAL A 177 -15.43 7.57 -1.74
N MET A 178 -15.10 8.77 -1.28
CA MET A 178 -14.21 9.70 -1.97
C MET A 178 -12.76 9.54 -1.54
N GLU A 179 -12.53 9.43 -0.24
CA GLU A 179 -11.21 9.21 0.35
C GLU A 179 -11.31 8.34 1.60
N ALA A 180 -10.26 7.56 1.87
CA ALA A 180 -10.15 6.74 3.05
C ALA A 180 -8.69 6.69 3.47
N VAL A 181 -8.43 6.99 4.75
CA VAL A 181 -7.09 7.00 5.32
C VAL A 181 -7.06 6.22 6.62
N SER A 182 -5.93 5.56 6.84
CA SER A 182 -5.70 4.70 7.99
C SER A 182 -4.74 5.40 8.94
N GLY A 183 -5.16 5.57 10.18
CA GLY A 183 -4.29 5.92 11.29
C GLY A 183 -3.61 4.68 11.88
N PHE A 184 -3.03 4.86 13.06
CA PHE A 184 -2.38 3.76 13.77
C PHE A 184 -3.37 2.62 14.07
N ASP A 185 -4.49 2.94 14.73
CA ASP A 185 -5.52 1.97 15.15
C ASP A 185 -6.95 2.44 14.82
N HIS A 186 -7.10 3.37 13.87
CA HIS A 186 -8.40 3.93 13.44
C HIS A 186 -8.41 4.18 11.92
N SER A 187 -9.61 4.37 11.36
CA SER A 187 -9.86 4.65 9.95
C SER A 187 -10.71 5.91 9.84
N LEU A 188 -10.45 6.74 8.83
CA LEU A 188 -11.28 7.90 8.48
C LEU A 188 -11.75 7.73 7.04
N VAL A 189 -13.01 8.04 6.79
CA VAL A 189 -13.63 7.90 5.48
C VAL A 189 -14.37 9.20 5.16
N LEU A 190 -14.10 9.76 3.99
CA LEU A 190 -14.85 10.86 3.39
C LEU A 190 -15.82 10.28 2.37
N ILE A 191 -17.11 10.53 2.58
CA ILE A 191 -18.18 10.13 1.66
C ILE A 191 -18.78 11.35 0.98
N GLY A 192 -19.15 11.19 -0.29
CA GLY A 192 -20.00 12.12 -1.04
C GLY A 192 -21.49 11.88 -0.75
N GLU A 193 -22.30 12.89 -1.03
CA GLU A 193 -23.77 12.81 -1.06
C GLU A 193 -24.28 12.22 -2.38
#